data_AF-A0A9J7DST4-F1
#
_entry.id   AF-A0A9J7DST4-F1
#
_cell.length_a   1.000
_cell.length_b   1.000
_cell.length_c   1.000
_cell.angle_alpha   90.00
_cell.angle_beta   90.00
_cell.angle_gamma   90.00
#
_symmetry.space_group_name_H-M   'P 1'
#
loop_
_entity.id
_entity.type
_entity.pdbx_description
1 polymer ?
#
loop_
_entity_poly.entity_id
_entity_poly.type
_entity_poly.pdbx_seq_one_letter_code
_entity_poly.pdbx_strand_id
1 'polypeptide(L)'
;MHQSGVLMDYVPMVTDLLNNKINDLLDNEKLKRDLLAQLIVKYEGAILEHDANSAAFLFEMNNYHWILQIDIGAKFPEKPPVLALRSIYHCNKGKPIYKILTGCPYKKFESYIEQQVEIFKNECLGLYPRDQHVSLDN
;
A
#
# COMPACT_ATOMS: atom_id res chain seq x y z
N MET A 1 34.62 13.30 -21.39
CA MET A 1 34.57 14.32 -22.46
C MET A 1 33.12 14.38 -22.93
N HIS A 2 32.35 15.40 -22.52
CA HIS A 2 31.00 15.61 -23.05
C HIS A 2 31.19 16.18 -24.46
N GLN A 3 30.87 15.40 -25.50
CA GLN A 3 30.79 15.92 -26.86
C GLN A 3 29.79 17.08 -26.84
N SER A 4 30.17 18.22 -27.40
CA SER A 4 29.28 19.36 -27.66
C SER A 4 28.21 18.91 -28.65
N GLY A 5 27.15 18.27 -28.13
CA GLY A 5 26.02 17.81 -28.91
C GLY A 5 25.37 19.02 -29.57
N VAL A 6 25.33 18.99 -30.90
CA VAL A 6 24.64 19.99 -31.70
C VAL A 6 23.18 19.99 -31.25
N LEU A 7 22.54 21.17 -31.16
CA LEU A 7 21.17 21.30 -30.64
C LEU A 7 20.18 20.35 -31.36
N MET A 8 20.45 20.05 -32.63
CA MET A 8 19.65 19.12 -33.45
C MET A 8 19.69 17.66 -32.96
N ASP A 9 20.74 17.22 -32.28
CA ASP A 9 20.82 15.86 -31.72
C ASP A 9 20.33 15.83 -30.27
N TYR A 10 20.50 16.95 -29.54
CA TYR A 10 20.07 17.07 -28.15
C TYR A 10 18.53 17.14 -28.01
N VAL A 11 17.85 17.89 -28.88
CA VAL A 11 16.39 18.07 -28.80
C VAL A 11 15.63 16.75 -28.99
N PRO A 12 15.92 15.92 -30.03
CA PRO A 12 15.31 14.60 -30.16
C PRO A 12 15.61 13.70 -28.96
N MET A 13 16.86 13.66 -28.50
CA MET A 13 17.26 12.84 -27.34
C MET A 13 16.48 13.21 -26.06
N VAL A 14 16.33 14.50 -25.77
CA VAL A 14 15.54 14.95 -24.60
C VAL A 14 14.06 14.68 -24.80
N THR A 15 13.54 14.84 -26.01
CA THR A 15 12.14 14.54 -26.35
C THR A 15 11.84 13.06 -26.13
N ASP A 16 12.73 12.17 -26.58
CA ASP A 16 12.61 10.73 -26.38
C ASP A 16 12.69 10.35 -24.90
N LEU A 17 13.64 10.92 -24.16
CA LEU A 17 13.74 10.71 -22.71
C LEU A 17 12.49 11.18 -21.96
N LEU A 18 11.91 12.31 -22.37
CA LEU A 18 10.70 12.85 -21.76
C LEU A 18 9.48 11.99 -22.09
N ASN A 19 9.34 11.57 -23.35
CA ASN A 19 8.26 10.69 -23.79
C ASN A 19 8.32 9.33 -23.09
N ASN A 20 9.52 8.75 -22.94
CA ASN A 20 9.69 7.49 -22.20
C ASN A 20 9.25 7.66 -20.74
N LYS A 21 9.67 8.74 -20.06
CA LYS A 21 9.22 9.02 -18.68
C LYS A 21 7.71 9.22 -18.58
N ILE A 22 7.09 9.89 -19.55
CA ILE A 22 5.64 10.09 -19.57
C ILE A 22 4.93 8.74 -19.74
N ASN A 23 5.41 7.89 -20.65
CA ASN A 23 4.85 6.56 -20.87
C ASN A 23 4.97 5.68 -19.61
N ASP A 24 6.14 5.69 -18.95
CA ASP A 24 6.36 4.94 -17.70
C ASP A 24 5.39 5.40 -16.60
N LEU A 25 5.13 6.71 -16.49
CA LEU A 25 4.15 7.25 -15.54
C LEU A 25 2.72 6.85 -15.89
N LEU A 26 2.34 6.89 -17.16
CA LEU A 26 1.01 6.51 -17.61
C LEU A 26 0.74 5.01 -17.38
N ASP A 27 1.71 4.16 -17.67
CA ASP A 27 1.61 2.71 -17.44
C ASP A 27 1.50 2.39 -15.95
N ASN A 28 2.28 3.06 -15.11
CA ASN A 28 2.17 2.95 -13.66
C ASN A 28 0.76 3.33 -13.18
N GLU A 29 0.27 4.52 -13.53
CA GLU A 29 -1.07 4.99 -13.14
C GLU A 29 -2.19 4.06 -13.61
N LYS A 30 -2.05 3.48 -14.81
CA LYS A 30 -2.98 2.47 -15.32
C LYS A 30 -2.98 1.21 -14.45
N LEU A 31 -1.81 0.66 -14.14
CA LEU A 31 -1.69 -0.53 -13.30
C LEU A 31 -2.23 -0.31 -11.88
N LYS A 32 -2.01 0.88 -11.29
CA LYS A 32 -2.59 1.23 -9.98
C LYS A 32 -4.11 1.20 -10.03
N ARG A 33 -4.69 1.82 -11.06
CA ARG A 33 -6.14 1.88 -11.25
C ARG A 33 -6.74 0.51 -11.46
N ASP A 34 -6.10 -0.33 -12.27
CA ASP A 34 -6.55 -1.69 -12.53
C ASP A 34 -6.52 -2.54 -11.24
N LEU A 35 -5.47 -2.38 -10.40
CA LEU A 35 -5.39 -3.06 -9.11
C LEU A 35 -6.51 -2.61 -8.16
N LEU A 36 -6.71 -1.30 -7.99
CA LEU A 36 -7.77 -0.76 -7.13
C LEU A 36 -9.15 -1.18 -7.62
N ALA A 37 -9.40 -1.11 -8.93
CA ALA A 37 -10.66 -1.55 -9.51
C ALA A 37 -10.92 -3.04 -9.23
N GLN A 38 -9.92 -3.91 -9.39
CA GLN A 38 -10.06 -5.33 -9.07
C GLN A 38 -10.34 -5.56 -7.58
N LEU A 39 -9.70 -4.81 -6.69
CA LEU A 39 -9.95 -4.91 -5.24
C LEU A 39 -11.34 -4.41 -4.87
N ILE A 40 -11.78 -3.31 -5.47
CA ILE A 40 -13.13 -2.74 -5.29
C ILE A 40 -14.18 -3.75 -5.72
N VAL A 41 -14.05 -4.33 -6.92
CA VAL A 41 -14.98 -5.35 -7.44
C VAL A 41 -14.93 -6.64 -6.62
N LYS A 42 -13.76 -7.00 -6.07
CA LYS A 42 -13.64 -8.19 -5.22
C LYS A 42 -14.32 -8.00 -3.86
N TYR A 43 -14.27 -6.79 -3.31
CA TYR A 43 -14.68 -6.48 -1.93
C TYR A 43 -15.82 -5.45 -1.88
N GLU A 44 -16.72 -5.43 -2.87
CA GLU A 44 -17.74 -4.39 -3.10
C GLU A 44 -18.57 -4.01 -1.84
N GLY A 45 -18.81 -4.96 -0.93
CA GLY A 45 -19.57 -4.72 0.30
C GLY A 45 -18.74 -4.28 1.52
N ALA A 46 -17.41 -4.29 1.42
CA ALA A 46 -16.49 -4.01 2.51
C ALA A 46 -15.76 -2.67 2.35
N ILE A 47 -16.07 -1.86 1.34
CA ILE A 47 -15.35 -0.61 1.07
C ILE A 47 -15.81 0.48 2.04
N LEU A 48 -14.86 1.13 2.71
CA LEU A 48 -15.11 2.33 3.51
C LEU A 48 -14.86 3.60 2.72
N GLU A 49 -13.67 3.68 2.11
CA GLU A 49 -13.23 4.83 1.33
C GLU A 49 -12.26 4.38 0.24
N HIS A 50 -12.21 5.13 -0.85
CA HIS A 50 -11.26 4.93 -1.92
C HIS A 50 -10.85 6.29 -2.49
N ASP A 51 -9.59 6.39 -2.86
CA ASP A 51 -8.95 7.50 -3.52
C ASP A 51 -8.15 6.95 -4.73
N ALA A 52 -7.58 7.83 -5.54
CA ALA A 52 -6.79 7.46 -6.71
C ALA A 52 -5.59 6.54 -6.38
N ASN A 53 -5.02 6.65 -5.18
CA ASN A 53 -3.85 5.86 -4.76
C ASN A 53 -4.08 5.03 -3.49
N SER A 54 -5.22 5.14 -2.84
CA SER A 54 -5.47 4.43 -1.58
C SER A 54 -6.88 3.89 -1.50
N ALA A 55 -7.08 2.83 -0.73
CA ALA A 55 -8.39 2.29 -0.44
C ALA A 55 -8.42 1.74 0.98
N ALA A 56 -9.53 1.95 1.68
CA ALA A 56 -9.77 1.37 2.99
C ALA A 56 -10.99 0.45 2.94
N PHE A 57 -10.84 -0.73 3.54
CA PHE A 57 -11.86 -1.76 3.61
C PHE A 57 -12.13 -2.13 5.07
N LEU A 58 -13.40 -2.33 5.41
CA LEU A 58 -13.86 -2.87 6.69
C LEU A 58 -14.12 -4.36 6.55
N PHE A 59 -13.36 -5.15 7.29
CA PHE A 59 -13.54 -6.59 7.34
C PHE A 59 -13.93 -7.04 8.75
N GLU A 60 -14.59 -8.19 8.81
CA GLU A 60 -14.97 -8.85 10.05
C GLU A 60 -14.36 -10.25 10.08
N MET A 61 -13.75 -10.62 11.22
CA MET A 61 -13.27 -11.98 11.47
C MET A 61 -13.62 -12.39 12.89
N ASN A 62 -14.41 -13.46 13.06
CA ASN A 62 -14.83 -13.97 14.38
C ASN A 62 -15.39 -12.85 15.29
N ASN A 63 -16.36 -12.07 14.77
CA ASN A 63 -17.02 -10.96 15.48
C ASN A 63 -16.08 -9.80 15.88
N TYR A 64 -14.90 -9.71 15.25
CA TYR A 64 -13.93 -8.64 15.41
C TYR A 64 -13.79 -7.86 14.10
N HIS A 65 -14.14 -6.58 14.15
CA HIS A 65 -14.05 -5.68 12.99
C HIS A 65 -12.68 -4.99 12.94
N TRP A 66 -12.12 -4.90 11.74
CA TRP A 66 -10.82 -4.30 11.49
C TRP A 66 -10.79 -3.63 10.12
N ILE A 67 -9.93 -2.61 9.98
CA ILE A 67 -9.80 -1.85 8.74
C ILE A 67 -8.51 -2.27 8.04
N LEU A 68 -8.61 -2.66 6.78
CA LEU A 68 -7.49 -2.81 5.86
C LEU A 68 -7.32 -1.51 5.09
N GLN A 69 -6.25 -0.78 5.32
CA GLN A 69 -5.86 0.35 4.50
C GLN A 69 -4.77 -0.09 3.51
N ILE A 70 -4.99 0.21 2.24
CA ILE A 70 -4.07 -0.07 1.14
C ILE A 70 -3.59 1.27 0.61
N ASP A 71 -2.28 1.46 0.56
CA ASP A 71 -1.64 2.65 0.01
C ASP A 71 -0.68 2.25 -1.11
N ILE A 72 -0.93 2.76 -2.31
CA ILE A 72 -0.14 2.50 -3.50
C ILE A 72 0.83 3.66 -3.72
N GLY A 73 2.09 3.44 -3.33
CA GLY A 73 3.14 4.44 -3.49
C GLY A 73 3.48 4.75 -4.95
N ALA A 74 4.15 5.89 -5.18
CA ALA A 74 4.57 6.34 -6.51
C ALA A 74 5.56 5.40 -7.22
N LYS A 75 6.22 4.48 -6.49
CA LYS A 75 7.16 3.49 -7.03
C LYS A 75 6.51 2.16 -7.40
N PHE A 76 5.19 2.08 -7.46
CA PHE A 76 4.50 0.93 -8.04
C PHE A 76 4.86 0.83 -9.54
N PRO A 77 4.95 -0.36 -10.17
CA PRO A 77 4.89 -1.70 -9.61
C PRO A 77 6.23 -2.21 -9.03
N GLU A 78 7.32 -1.44 -9.09
CA GLU A 78 8.63 -1.86 -8.55
C GLU A 78 8.59 -2.16 -7.05
N LYS A 79 7.77 -1.41 -6.31
CA LYS A 79 7.45 -1.66 -4.90
C LYS A 79 6.00 -2.10 -4.73
N PRO A 80 5.75 -3.16 -3.93
CA PRO A 80 4.39 -3.58 -3.63
C PRO A 80 3.65 -2.48 -2.84
N PRO A 81 2.31 -2.46 -2.91
CA PRO A 81 1.50 -1.56 -2.11
C PRO A 81 1.70 -1.83 -0.62
N VAL A 82 1.60 -0.77 0.17
CA VAL A 82 1.68 -0.84 1.63
C VAL A 82 0.30 -1.21 2.16
N LEU A 83 0.23 -2.25 2.97
CA LEU A 83 -0.99 -2.64 3.66
C LEU A 83 -0.87 -2.29 5.13
N ALA A 84 -1.89 -1.65 5.69
CA ALA A 84 -1.97 -1.34 7.10
C ALA A 84 -3.26 -1.92 7.68
N LEU A 85 -3.14 -2.70 8.74
CA LEU A 85 -4.25 -3.17 9.57
C LEU A 85 -4.50 -2.14 10.66
N ARG A 86 -5.76 -1.75 10.87
CA ARG A 86 -6.14 -0.81 11.93
C ARG A 86 -7.27 -1.38 12.77
N SER A 87 -7.09 -1.31 14.09
CA SER A 87 -8.10 -1.74 15.06
C SER A 87 -9.14 -0.63 15.23
N ILE A 88 -10.40 -1.02 15.35
CA ILE A 88 -11.51 -0.10 15.63
C ILE A 88 -11.71 0.06 17.15
N TYR A 89 -11.29 -0.93 17.93
CA TYR A 89 -11.57 -1.01 19.36
C TYR A 89 -10.45 -0.47 20.24
N HIS A 90 -9.20 -0.53 19.77
CA HIS A 90 -8.03 -0.22 20.60
C HIS A 90 -7.36 1.07 20.14
N CYS A 91 -7.02 1.92 21.11
CA CYS A 91 -6.27 3.15 20.88
C CYS A 91 -4.98 3.18 21.70
N ASN A 92 -3.94 3.79 21.13
CA ASN A 92 -2.70 4.13 21.81
C ASN A 92 -2.51 5.65 21.72
N LYS A 93 -2.37 6.31 22.87
CA LYS A 93 -2.21 7.78 22.97
C LYS A 93 -3.28 8.56 22.17
N GLY A 94 -4.53 8.07 22.18
CA GLY A 94 -5.66 8.70 21.48
C GLY A 94 -5.75 8.44 19.97
N LYS A 95 -4.82 7.67 19.38
CA LYS A 95 -4.90 7.22 17.98
C LYS A 95 -5.24 5.73 17.92
N PRO A 96 -6.07 5.26 16.98
CA PRO A 96 -6.31 3.83 16.84
C PRO A 96 -5.01 3.08 16.53
N ILE A 97 -4.84 1.91 17.15
CA ILE A 97 -3.66 1.08 16.91
C ILE A 97 -3.68 0.61 15.46
N TYR A 98 -2.53 0.67 14.81
CA TYR A 98 -2.34 0.17 13.45
C TYR A 98 -1.04 -0.63 13.34
N LYS A 99 -0.99 -1.54 12.37
CA LYS A 99 0.17 -2.38 12.04
C LYS A 99 0.38 -2.39 10.54
N ILE A 100 1.58 -2.03 10.11
CA ILE A 100 1.95 -2.07 8.69
C ILE A 100 2.45 -3.49 8.37
N LEU A 101 1.90 -4.10 7.32
CA LEU A 101 2.29 -5.40 6.82
C LEU A 101 3.38 -5.22 5.75
N THR A 102 4.64 -5.44 6.14
CA THR A 102 5.77 -5.45 5.21
C THR A 102 5.93 -6.83 4.59
N GLY A 103 5.65 -6.97 3.30
CA GLY A 103 5.95 -8.17 2.52
C GLY A 103 4.79 -9.18 2.47
N CYS A 104 3.78 -8.90 1.66
CA CYS A 104 2.71 -9.86 1.41
C CYS A 104 3.13 -10.91 0.37
N PRO A 105 3.06 -12.21 0.69
CA PRO A 105 3.31 -13.27 -0.29
C PRO A 105 2.12 -13.36 -1.25
N TYR A 106 2.34 -12.97 -2.52
CA TYR A 106 1.34 -12.96 -3.59
C TYR A 106 0.55 -14.29 -3.75
N LYS A 107 1.16 -15.43 -3.40
CA LYS A 107 0.55 -16.76 -3.58
C LYS A 107 -0.45 -17.17 -2.49
N LYS A 108 -0.48 -16.50 -1.33
CA LYS A 108 -1.36 -16.85 -0.19
C LYS A 108 -1.88 -15.60 0.53
N PHE A 109 -2.35 -14.62 -0.24
CA PHE A 109 -2.76 -13.33 0.28
C PHE A 109 -3.84 -13.42 1.37
N GLU A 110 -4.94 -14.13 1.12
CA GLU A 110 -6.06 -14.20 2.07
C GLU A 110 -5.67 -14.88 3.39
N SER A 111 -5.08 -16.07 3.31
CA SER A 111 -4.61 -16.80 4.50
C SER A 111 -3.53 -16.01 5.28
N TYR A 112 -2.67 -15.27 4.58
CA TYR A 112 -1.68 -14.41 5.23
C TYR A 112 -2.35 -13.24 5.97
N ILE A 113 -3.33 -12.57 5.34
CA ILE A 113 -4.06 -11.47 5.97
C ILE A 113 -4.83 -11.97 7.20
N GLU A 114 -5.51 -13.11 7.11
CA GLU A 114 -6.20 -13.71 8.27
C GLU A 114 -5.25 -14.01 9.43
N GLN A 115 -4.09 -14.61 9.14
CA GLN A 115 -3.04 -14.83 10.15
C GLN A 115 -2.55 -13.52 10.76
N GLN A 116 -2.32 -12.49 9.95
CA GLN A 116 -1.87 -11.19 10.45
C GLN A 116 -2.94 -10.49 11.29
N VAL A 117 -4.22 -10.64 10.95
CA VAL A 117 -5.35 -10.10 11.73
C VAL A 117 -5.45 -10.80 13.08
N GLU A 118 -5.28 -12.12 13.13
CA GLU A 118 -5.31 -12.86 14.39
C GLU A 118 -4.13 -12.47 15.30
N ILE A 119 -2.91 -12.37 14.74
CA ILE A 119 -1.74 -11.86 15.47
C ILE A 119 -2.00 -10.45 15.98
N PHE A 120 -2.50 -9.56 15.11
CA PHE A 120 -2.79 -8.17 15.45
C PHE A 120 -3.87 -8.03 16.53
N LYS A 121 -4.92 -8.86 16.47
CA LYS A 121 -5.96 -8.94 17.51
C LYS A 121 -5.36 -9.36 18.84
N ASN A 122 -4.52 -10.39 18.85
CA ASN A 122 -3.87 -10.88 20.07
C ASN A 122 -2.88 -9.85 20.66
N GLU A 123 -2.15 -9.12 19.81
CA GLU A 123 -1.30 -7.99 20.22
C GLU A 123 -2.14 -6.85 20.84
N CYS A 124 -3.29 -6.52 20.24
CA CYS A 124 -4.18 -5.49 20.76
C CYS A 124 -4.79 -5.87 22.12
N LEU A 125 -5.11 -7.16 22.31
CA LEU A 125 -5.62 -7.72 23.57
C LEU A 125 -4.54 -7.89 24.64
N GLY A 126 -3.27 -7.60 24.33
CA GLY A 126 -2.15 -7.68 25.27
C GLY A 126 -1.69 -9.12 25.59
N LEU A 127 -2.04 -10.08 24.73
CA LEU A 127 -1.67 -11.50 24.90
C LEU A 127 -0.23 -11.80 24.46
N TYR A 128 0.42 -10.87 23.75
CA TYR A 128 1.84 -10.91 23.43
C TYR A 128 2.54 -9.64 23.96
N PRO A 129 3.78 -9.74 24.45
CA PRO A 129 4.56 -8.56 24.81
C PRO A 129 4.69 -7.66 23.58
N ARG A 130 4.40 -6.36 23.74
CA ARG A 130 4.67 -5.35 22.71
C ARG A 130 6.18 -5.32 22.50
N ASP A 131 6.69 -6.01 21.49
CA ASP A 131 8.03 -5.74 21.02
C ASP A 131 8.07 -4.27 20.61
N GLN A 132 8.88 -3.54 21.34
CA GLN A 132 9.18 -2.14 21.12
C GLN A 132 9.85 -2.00 19.76
N HIS A 133 9.08 -1.84 18.69
CA HIS A 133 9.62 -1.20 17.51
C HIS A 133 9.74 0.29 17.80
N VAL A 134 10.91 0.60 18.35
CA VAL A 134 11.56 1.89 18.51
C VAL A 134 11.13 2.84 17.40
N SER A 135 10.46 3.92 17.81
CA SER A 135 10.43 5.17 17.07
C SER A 135 11.87 5.61 16.84
N LEU A 136 12.37 5.48 15.61
CA LEU A 136 13.52 6.25 15.15
C LEU A 136 12.98 7.57 14.59
N ASP A 137 12.59 8.47 15.50
CA ASP A 137 12.60 9.90 15.25
C ASP A 137 13.96 10.41 15.75
N ASN A 138 14.85 10.76 14.81
CA ASN A 138 15.97 11.67 14.99
C ASN A 138 16.27 12.35 13.65
#